data_AF-A0A4Q7BKJ7-F1
#
_entry.id   AF-A0A4Q7BKJ7-F1
#
_cell.length_a   1.000
_cell.length_b   1.000
_cell.length_c   1.000
_cell.angle_alpha   90.00
_cell.angle_beta   90.00
_cell.angle_gamma   90.00
#
_symmetry.space_group_name_H-M   'P 1'
#
loop_
_entity.id
_entity.type
_entity.pdbx_description
1 polymer ?
#
loop_
_entity_poly.entity_id
_entity_poly.type
_entity_poly.pdbx_seq_one_letter_code
_entity_poly.pdbx_strand_id
1 'polypeptide(L)'
;MSNFIVIEKDSLNKVSVNAECIVLSESSIVHTKMNRDDVAEFIRDGNNLILKLKNGEVIVIENFFVVDAEGVTSDLVFEEDGCVLYWFDGLSGFKEISGLEALLPTVEGSKLVGLLPWLVGAGVVGGIIVGQDGNDKNIQKDTIKPFAPSVSLT
;
A
#
# COMPACT_ATOMS: atom_id res chain seq x y z
N MET A 1 26.52 4.53 1.08
CA MET A 1 25.34 4.68 0.21
C MET A 1 24.72 3.34 -0.07
N SER A 2 23.73 2.97 0.74
CA SER A 2 22.93 1.77 0.56
C SER A 2 21.96 1.87 -0.63
N ASN A 3 21.61 0.74 -1.22
CA ASN A 3 20.58 0.66 -2.27
C ASN A 3 19.27 0.13 -1.67
N PHE A 4 18.18 0.77 -2.05
CA PHE A 4 16.83 0.41 -1.65
C PHE A 4 15.94 0.24 -2.87
N ILE A 5 14.94 -0.60 -2.72
CA ILE A 5 13.79 -0.71 -3.61
C ILE A 5 12.58 -0.28 -2.79
N VAL A 6 11.89 0.76 -3.22
CA VAL A 6 10.63 1.21 -2.61
C VAL A 6 9.50 0.68 -3.48
N ILE A 7 8.56 -0.02 -2.85
CA ILE A 7 7.37 -0.59 -3.50
C ILE A 7 6.15 0.04 -2.84
N GLU A 8 5.40 0.84 -3.59
CA GLU A 8 4.13 1.40 -3.11
C GLU A 8 3.10 0.27 -2.96
N LYS A 9 2.40 0.21 -1.82
CA LYS A 9 1.52 -0.94 -1.52
C LYS A 9 0.23 -0.97 -2.33
N ASP A 10 -0.30 0.19 -2.74
CA ASP A 10 -1.53 0.28 -3.54
C ASP A 10 -1.24 0.04 -5.03
N SER A 11 -0.41 0.87 -5.64
CA SER A 11 -0.11 0.79 -7.07
C SER A 11 0.85 -0.34 -7.46
N LEU A 12 1.61 -0.89 -6.49
CA LEU A 12 2.74 -1.81 -6.70
C LEU A 12 3.87 -1.24 -7.57
N ASN A 13 3.90 0.08 -7.76
CA ASN A 13 5.00 0.77 -8.43
C ASN A 13 6.31 0.56 -7.67
N LYS A 14 7.40 0.36 -8.43
CA LYS A 14 8.73 0.07 -7.88
C LYS A 14 9.73 1.12 -8.32
N VAL A 15 10.49 1.64 -7.36
CA VAL A 15 11.56 2.61 -7.61
C VAL A 15 12.83 2.15 -6.90
N SER A 16 13.97 2.14 -7.61
CA SER A 16 15.27 1.96 -6.96
C SER A 16 15.81 3.30 -6.52
N VAL A 17 16.25 3.37 -5.27
CA VAL A 17 16.77 4.59 -4.64
C VAL A 17 18.16 4.28 -4.10
N ASN A 18 19.12 5.15 -4.41
CA ASN A 18 20.45 5.15 -3.81
C ASN A 18 20.65 6.49 -3.11
N ALA A 19 20.25 6.55 -1.84
CA ALA A 19 20.27 7.77 -1.04
C ALA A 19 20.32 7.43 0.45
N GLU A 20 20.83 8.38 1.24
CA GLU A 20 20.78 8.35 2.71
C GLU A 20 19.44 8.89 3.25
N CYS A 21 18.63 9.52 2.41
CA CYS A 21 17.26 9.95 2.74
C CYS A 21 16.26 9.42 1.71
N ILE A 22 15.20 8.79 2.19
CA ILE A 22 14.11 8.23 1.40
C ILE A 22 12.81 8.85 1.89
N VAL A 23 12.09 9.55 1.02
CA VAL A 23 10.81 10.17 1.36
C VAL A 23 9.67 9.30 0.86
N LEU A 24 8.88 8.73 1.78
CA LEU A 24 7.70 7.98 1.42
C LEU A 24 6.51 8.94 1.28
N SER A 25 5.90 8.96 0.10
CA SER A 25 4.65 9.72 -0.14
C SER A 25 3.40 8.92 0.18
N GLU A 26 3.51 7.59 0.14
CA GLU A 26 2.43 6.63 0.36
C GLU A 26 2.98 5.41 1.15
N SER A 27 2.08 4.63 1.75
CA SER A 27 2.41 3.38 2.44
C SER A 27 3.19 2.43 1.52
N SER A 28 4.42 2.10 1.91
CA SER A 28 5.37 1.40 1.02
C SER A 28 6.12 0.28 1.73
N ILE A 29 6.57 -0.72 0.96
CA ILE A 29 7.60 -1.66 1.40
C ILE A 29 8.96 -1.07 0.99
N VAL A 30 9.78 -0.76 1.98
CA VAL A 30 11.18 -0.37 1.81
C VAL A 30 12.03 -1.64 1.91
N HIS A 31 12.59 -2.06 0.78
CA HIS A 31 13.34 -3.29 0.66
C HIS A 31 14.83 -3.01 0.45
N THR A 32 15.70 -3.68 1.20
CA THR A 32 17.17 -3.53 1.10
C THR A 32 17.88 -4.87 1.12
N LYS A 33 19.04 -4.95 0.44
CA LYS A 33 19.94 -6.12 0.46
C LYS A 33 21.04 -6.02 1.53
N MET A 34 20.85 -5.14 2.51
CA MET A 34 21.73 -5.02 3.67
C MET A 34 21.47 -6.18 4.63
N ASN A 35 22.50 -6.62 5.37
CA ASN A 35 22.26 -7.54 6.48
C ASN A 35 21.68 -6.76 7.67
N ARG A 36 20.69 -7.32 8.38
CA ARG A 36 20.10 -6.62 9.54
C ARG A 36 21.13 -6.39 10.67
N ASP A 37 22.16 -7.24 10.75
CA ASP A 37 23.28 -7.08 11.68
C ASP A 37 24.19 -5.91 11.31
N ASP A 38 24.09 -5.31 10.11
CA ASP A 38 24.84 -4.10 9.77
C ASP A 38 24.21 -2.84 10.40
N VAL A 39 22.97 -2.92 10.86
CA VAL A 39 22.27 -1.84 11.57
C VAL A 39 22.63 -1.88 13.05
N ALA A 40 23.21 -0.80 13.55
CA ALA A 40 23.55 -0.63 14.95
C ALA A 40 22.35 -0.18 15.79
N GLU A 41 21.48 0.67 15.23
CA GLU A 41 20.33 1.23 15.95
C GLU A 41 19.17 1.54 14.99
N PHE A 42 17.96 1.20 15.43
CA PHE A 42 16.70 1.61 14.81
C PHE A 42 16.07 2.68 15.70
N ILE A 43 15.86 3.87 15.18
CA ILE A 43 15.35 5.00 15.94
C ILE A 43 14.08 5.50 15.29
N ARG A 44 13.04 5.66 16.10
CA ARG A 44 11.83 6.38 15.71
C ARG A 44 11.99 7.85 16.08
N ASP A 45 11.99 8.71 15.08
CA ASP A 45 11.98 10.17 15.24
C ASP A 45 10.68 10.73 14.63
N GLY A 46 9.67 10.93 15.48
CA GLY A 46 8.31 11.25 15.04
C GLY A 46 7.74 10.16 14.14
N ASN A 47 7.51 10.50 12.86
CA ASN A 47 7.03 9.57 11.84
C ASN A 47 8.17 8.95 11.01
N ASN A 48 9.41 9.31 11.27
CA ASN A 48 10.56 8.85 10.51
C ASN A 48 11.19 7.62 11.18
N LEU A 49 11.75 6.74 10.35
CA LEU A 49 12.63 5.66 10.79
C LEU A 49 14.07 6.04 10.44
N ILE A 50 14.94 6.07 11.43
CA ILE A 50 16.37 6.32 11.25
C ILE A 50 17.12 5.02 11.53
N LEU A 51 17.92 4.59 10.55
CA LEU A 51 18.84 3.46 10.66
C LEU A 51 20.25 4.01 10.86
N LYS A 52 20.83 3.80 12.03
CA LYS A 52 22.27 4.03 12.23
C LYS A 52 23.02 2.76 11.93
N LEU A 53 23.91 2.79 10.95
CA LEU A 53 24.70 1.62 10.55
C LEU A 53 26.00 1.52 11.36
N LYS A 54 26.52 0.30 11.50
CA LYS A 54 27.81 0.04 12.18
C LYS A 54 29.00 0.71 11.51
N ASN A 55 28.90 1.01 10.22
CA ASN A 55 29.93 1.73 9.47
C ASN A 55 29.88 3.26 9.66
N GLY A 56 28.89 3.79 10.41
CA GLY A 56 28.70 5.21 10.67
C GLY A 56 27.73 5.92 9.71
N GLU A 57 27.24 5.27 8.65
CA GLU A 57 26.20 5.80 7.77
C GLU A 57 24.88 5.92 8.53
N VAL A 58 24.12 6.97 8.24
CA VAL A 58 22.79 7.22 8.81
C VAL A 58 21.80 7.31 7.67
N ILE A 59 20.79 6.44 7.70
CA ILE A 59 19.74 6.39 6.69
C ILE A 59 18.45 6.85 7.33
N VAL A 60 17.81 7.84 6.72
CA VAL A 60 16.52 8.38 7.15
C VAL A 60 15.46 7.94 6.15
N ILE A 61 14.42 7.28 6.66
CA ILE A 61 13.21 6.95 5.92
C ILE A 61 12.10 7.82 6.48
N GLU A 62 11.79 8.90 5.77
CA GLU A 62 10.76 9.84 6.18
C GLU A 62 9.36 9.27 5.98
N ASN A 63 8.45 9.64 6.88
CA ASN A 63 7.05 9.19 6.90
C ASN A 63 6.84 7.68 7.04
N PHE A 64 7.86 6.92 7.45
CA PHE A 64 7.79 5.47 7.64
C PHE A 64 6.62 5.02 8.53
N PHE A 65 6.38 5.73 9.63
CA PHE A 65 5.32 5.41 10.60
C PHE A 65 3.99 6.14 10.33
N VAL A 66 3.83 6.79 9.17
CA VAL A 66 2.53 7.34 8.77
C VAL A 66 1.57 6.18 8.49
N VAL A 67 0.37 6.33 9.02
CA VAL A 67 -0.76 5.43 8.77
C VAL A 67 -1.65 6.13 7.75
N ASP A 68 -1.93 5.48 6.63
CA ASP A 68 -2.83 6.05 5.62
C ASP A 68 -4.32 5.96 6.02
N ALA A 69 -5.20 6.44 5.14
CA ALA A 69 -6.63 6.48 5.38
C ALA A 69 -7.27 5.08 5.56
N GLU A 70 -6.62 4.02 5.07
CA GLU A 70 -7.08 2.63 5.14
C GLU A 70 -6.47 1.89 6.35
N GLY A 71 -5.63 2.57 7.14
CA GLY A 71 -4.97 1.97 8.29
C GLY A 71 -3.68 1.20 7.94
N VAL A 72 -3.17 1.34 6.72
CA VAL A 72 -1.95 0.67 6.27
C VAL A 72 -0.73 1.52 6.61
N THR A 73 0.37 0.87 6.98
CA THR A 73 1.66 1.50 7.28
C THR A 73 2.74 1.03 6.31
N SER A 74 3.88 1.71 6.31
CA SER A 74 5.08 1.24 5.59
C SER A 74 5.79 0.13 6.35
N ASP A 75 6.55 -0.69 5.62
CA ASP A 75 7.35 -1.80 6.15
C ASP A 75 8.80 -1.71 5.70
N LEU A 76 9.72 -2.21 6.52
CA LEU A 76 11.13 -2.37 6.17
C LEU A 76 11.45 -3.86 6.09
N VAL A 77 12.06 -4.28 4.98
CA VAL A 77 12.46 -5.66 4.73
C VAL A 77 13.94 -5.72 4.36
N PHE A 78 14.65 -6.61 5.04
CA PHE A 78 16.02 -6.99 4.74
C PHE A 78 16.02 -8.29 3.95
N GLU A 79 16.69 -8.32 2.79
CA GLU A 79 17.02 -9.54 2.05
C GLU A 79 18.48 -9.88 2.34
N GLU A 80 18.69 -11.00 3.02
CA GLU A 80 20.01 -11.52 3.37
C GLU A 80 20.45 -12.62 2.39
N ASP A 81 21.64 -13.17 2.63
CA ASP A 81 22.19 -14.28 1.84
C ASP A 81 21.20 -15.46 1.75
N GLY A 82 21.13 -16.05 0.56
CA GLY A 82 20.16 -17.12 0.28
C GLY A 82 18.74 -16.64 0.00
N CYS A 83 18.53 -15.34 -0.25
CA CYS A 83 17.23 -14.72 -0.55
C CYS A 83 16.23 -14.84 0.60
N VAL A 84 16.72 -14.85 1.85
CA VAL A 84 15.88 -14.91 3.05
C VAL A 84 15.42 -13.49 3.39
N LEU A 85 14.11 -13.33 3.59
CA LEU A 85 13.50 -12.03 3.87
C LEU A 85 13.16 -11.89 5.35
N TYR A 86 13.62 -10.80 5.97
CA TYR A 86 13.30 -10.43 7.35
C TYR A 86 12.56 -9.10 7.38
N TRP A 87 11.31 -9.14 7.84
CA TRP A 87 10.48 -7.98 8.10
C TRP A 87 10.76 -7.40 9.49
N PHE A 88 11.00 -6.09 9.54
CA PHE A 88 11.16 -5.33 10.78
C PHE A 88 9.79 -4.87 11.33
N ASP A 89 9.46 -5.26 12.56
CA ASP A 89 8.14 -5.04 13.17
C ASP A 89 7.89 -3.60 13.68
N GLY A 90 8.86 -2.69 13.54
CA GLY A 90 8.75 -1.31 13.99
C GLY A 90 9.16 -1.07 15.46
N LEU A 91 9.46 -2.13 16.22
CA LEU A 91 9.91 -2.03 17.61
C LEU A 91 11.37 -2.46 17.77
N SER A 92 11.67 -3.71 17.43
CA SER A 92 13.01 -4.33 17.53
C SER A 92 13.01 -5.80 17.12
N GLY A 93 11.86 -6.34 16.70
CA GLY A 93 11.71 -7.71 16.26
C GLY A 93 11.90 -7.84 14.75
N PHE A 94 12.38 -9.03 14.35
CA PHE A 94 12.40 -9.46 12.96
C PHE A 94 11.55 -10.71 12.81
N LYS A 95 10.75 -10.74 11.76
CA LYS A 95 9.98 -11.91 11.36
C LYS A 95 10.42 -12.35 9.97
N GLU A 96 10.77 -13.62 9.84
CA GLU A 96 11.00 -14.22 8.54
C GLU A 96 9.69 -14.28 7.74
N ILE A 97 9.72 -13.84 6.49
CA ILE A 97 8.59 -13.89 5.57
C ILE A 97 8.98 -14.66 4.31
N SER A 98 8.03 -15.40 3.73
CA SER A 98 8.28 -16.17 2.50
C SER A 98 8.34 -15.29 1.24
N GLY A 99 7.85 -14.05 1.32
CA GLY A 99 7.77 -13.12 0.20
C GLY A 99 7.20 -11.77 0.62
N LEU A 100 7.42 -10.74 -0.19
CA LEU A 100 6.96 -9.37 0.08
C LEU A 100 5.43 -9.24 0.02
N GLU A 101 4.76 -10.15 -0.69
CA GLU A 101 3.30 -10.24 -0.77
C GLU A 101 2.64 -10.46 0.60
N ALA A 102 3.36 -11.00 1.58
CA ALA A 102 2.88 -11.15 2.95
C ALA A 102 2.66 -9.81 3.67
N LEU A 103 3.20 -8.71 3.11
CA LEU A 103 3.13 -7.35 3.65
C LEU A 103 2.17 -6.45 2.86
N LEU A 104 1.58 -6.97 1.78
CA LEU A 104 0.58 -6.23 1.04
C LEU A 104 -0.73 -6.21 1.82
N PRO A 105 -1.48 -5.09 1.78
CA PRO A 105 -2.78 -5.01 2.42
C PRO A 105 -3.69 -6.09 1.83
N THR A 106 -4.39 -6.80 2.71
CA THR A 106 -5.50 -7.65 2.25
C THR A 106 -6.58 -6.71 1.78
N VAL A 107 -6.87 -6.74 0.48
CA VAL A 107 -8.05 -6.08 -0.07
C VAL A 107 -9.30 -6.74 0.53
N GLU A 108 -9.75 -6.26 1.69
CA GLU A 108 -11.08 -6.54 2.23
C GLU A 108 -12.09 -5.72 1.44
N GLY A 109 -12.29 -6.14 0.20
CA GLY A 109 -13.11 -5.47 -0.78
C GLY A 109 -13.91 -6.49 -1.57
N SER A 110 -14.93 -7.04 -0.92
CA SER A 110 -16.09 -7.63 -1.58
C SER A 110 -16.73 -6.60 -2.52
N LYS A 111 -16.16 -6.42 -3.71
CA LYS A 111 -16.79 -5.80 -4.89
C LYS A 111 -16.94 -6.79 -6.04
N LEU A 112 -16.67 -8.08 -5.81
CA LEU A 112 -16.95 -9.15 -6.77
C LEU A 112 -18.32 -9.83 -6.53
N VAL A 113 -19.02 -9.52 -5.44
CA VAL A 113 -20.43 -9.96 -5.25
C VAL A 113 -21.40 -9.21 -6.20
N GLY A 114 -20.91 -8.23 -6.96
CA GLY A 114 -21.73 -7.45 -7.91
C GLY A 114 -21.47 -7.69 -9.41
N LEU A 115 -20.46 -8.46 -9.81
CA LEU A 115 -20.07 -8.59 -11.23
C LEU A 115 -19.73 -10.03 -11.61
N LEU A 116 -20.67 -10.95 -11.41
CA LEU A 116 -20.66 -12.23 -12.09
C LEU A 116 -21.75 -12.22 -13.18
N PRO A 117 -21.39 -12.19 -14.48
CA PRO A 117 -22.35 -12.06 -15.58
C PRO A 117 -23.19 -13.32 -15.87
N TRP A 118 -23.06 -14.40 -15.10
CA TRP A 118 -23.65 -15.70 -15.43
C TRP A 118 -25.01 -15.99 -14.77
N LEU A 119 -25.67 -15.01 -14.16
CA LEU A 119 -27.01 -15.14 -13.58
C LEU A 119 -28.15 -14.64 -14.48
N VAL A 120 -28.00 -14.82 -15.80
CA VAL A 120 -29.14 -14.72 -16.74
C VAL A 120 -29.33 -16.09 -17.38
N GLY A 121 -30.09 -16.95 -16.71
CA GLY A 121 -30.28 -18.31 -17.21
C GLY A 121 -31.29 -19.21 -16.50
N ALA A 122 -32.27 -18.67 -15.77
CA ALA A 122 -33.58 -19.30 -15.51
C ALA A 122 -34.38 -18.38 -14.58
N GLY A 123 -35.58 -18.00 -14.99
CA GLY A 123 -36.38 -16.98 -14.33
C GLY A 123 -36.62 -17.24 -12.84
N VAL A 124 -36.37 -16.22 -12.03
CA VAL A 124 -36.92 -16.15 -10.67
C VAL A 124 -37.89 -14.98 -10.65
N VAL A 125 -39.16 -15.36 -10.66
CA VAL A 125 -40.30 -14.53 -10.26
C VAL A 125 -40.14 -14.22 -8.78
N GLY A 126 -40.18 -12.95 -8.41
CA GLY A 126 -40.30 -12.55 -7.01
C GLY A 126 -39.97 -11.09 -6.77
N GLY A 127 -41.00 -10.23 -6.76
CA GLY A 127 -40.92 -8.89 -6.17
C GLY A 127 -40.46 -8.98 -4.70
N ILE A 128 -40.00 -7.91 -4.07
CA ILE A 128 -40.75 -6.73 -3.59
C ILE A 128 -39.69 -5.73 -3.03
N ILE A 129 -39.90 -4.41 -2.86
CA ILE A 129 -41.11 -3.66 -2.53
C ILE A 129 -41.00 -2.24 -3.11
N VAL A 130 -42.10 -1.76 -3.69
CA VAL A 130 -42.38 -0.34 -3.99
C VAL A 130 -42.76 0.37 -2.70
N GLY A 131 -42.31 1.62 -2.55
CA GLY A 131 -42.90 2.54 -1.58
C GLY A 131 -42.65 3.99 -1.99
N GLN A 132 -43.48 4.55 -2.88
CA GLN A 132 -43.65 6.01 -2.97
C GLN A 132 -45.11 6.34 -3.33
N ASP A 133 -45.76 7.00 -2.38
CA ASP A 133 -46.94 7.83 -2.57
C ASP A 133 -46.50 9.24 -3.02
N GLY A 134 -47.28 9.87 -3.89
CA GLY A 134 -47.37 11.33 -4.00
C GLY A 134 -46.35 12.11 -4.85
N ASN A 135 -46.82 12.52 -6.03
CA ASN A 135 -46.72 13.86 -6.62
C ASN A 135 -45.37 14.41 -7.15
N ASP A 136 -45.35 14.61 -8.48
CA ASP A 136 -44.70 15.66 -9.28
C ASP A 136 -43.52 16.41 -8.67
N LYS A 137 -42.30 16.20 -9.23
CA LYS A 137 -41.41 17.26 -9.80
C LYS A 137 -40.43 16.67 -10.83
N ASN A 138 -40.30 17.40 -11.94
CA ASN A 138 -39.36 17.24 -13.05
C ASN A 138 -37.90 17.04 -12.60
N ILE A 139 -37.25 15.94 -13.01
CA ILE A 139 -35.79 15.86 -13.15
C ILE A 139 -35.45 14.99 -14.36
N GLN A 140 -34.95 15.61 -15.42
CA GLN A 140 -34.23 14.94 -16.49
C GLN A 140 -32.97 14.29 -15.90
N LYS A 141 -32.86 12.95 -15.97
CA LYS A 141 -31.60 12.27 -15.63
C LYS A 141 -30.73 12.20 -16.87
N ASP A 142 -30.00 13.29 -17.09
CA ASP A 142 -28.90 13.35 -18.05
C ASP A 142 -27.88 12.25 -17.75
N THR A 143 -27.40 11.65 -18.82
CA THR A 143 -26.35 10.63 -18.81
C THR A 143 -25.02 11.30 -18.44
N ILE A 144 -24.61 11.19 -17.17
CA ILE A 144 -23.27 11.61 -16.76
C ILE A 144 -22.29 10.55 -17.25
N LYS A 145 -21.62 10.82 -18.37
CA LYS A 145 -20.43 10.06 -18.77
C LYS A 145 -19.31 10.35 -17.75
N PRO A 146 -18.54 9.35 -17.31
CA PRO A 146 -17.38 9.57 -16.45
C PRO A 146 -16.39 10.53 -17.13
N PHE A 147 -15.85 11.48 -16.36
CA PHE A 147 -14.84 12.41 -16.84
C PHE A 147 -13.53 11.65 -17.07
N ALA A 148 -12.98 11.70 -18.28
CA ALA A 148 -11.65 11.18 -18.57
C ALA A 148 -10.60 12.17 -18.02
N PRO A 149 -9.52 11.70 -17.38
CA PRO A 149 -8.46 12.59 -16.90
C PRO A 149 -7.74 13.26 -18.09
N SER A 150 -7.36 14.54 -17.92
CA SER A 150 -6.58 15.31 -18.89
C SER A 150 -5.13 15.44 -18.43
N VAL A 151 -4.18 15.35 -19.37
CA VAL A 151 -2.75 15.58 -19.15
C VAL A 151 -2.36 16.93 -19.77
N SER A 152 -1.69 17.80 -19.01
CA SER A 152 -0.99 18.98 -19.56
C SER A 152 0.51 18.71 -19.57
N LEU A 153 1.12 18.84 -20.75
CA LEU A 153 2.56 18.82 -20.92
C LEU A 153 3.06 20.27 -20.94
N THR A 154 4.07 20.57 -20.12
CA THR A 154 4.92 21.77 -20.29
C THR A 154 6.23 21.32 -20.92
#